data_AF-A0A1N6CMY1-F1
#
_entry.id   AF-A0A1N6CMY1-F1
#
_cell.length_a   1.000
_cell.length_b   1.000
_cell.length_c   1.000
_cell.angle_alpha   90.00
_cell.angle_beta   90.00
_cell.angle_gamma   90.00
#
_symmetry.space_group_name_H-M   'P 1'
#
loop_
_entity.id
_entity.type
_entity.pdbx_description
1 polymer ?
#
loop_
_entity_poly.entity_id
_entity_poly.type
_entity_poly.pdbx_seq_one_letter_code
_entity_poly.pdbx_strand_id
1 'polypeptide(L)'
;MHLFWKTALLALIVVVAPAHAADEPDGAAILAMAREAAGGDAWANAQTLQLSGHAVFYGRAGHKPRSVASDYRMWREFDRNRTVAHGADGKVRIIARSAESLLFEVGYDGETTWTERGVTPKAEADKFWANNFGFGIIRQANKPGFTALRLADDTHDGHPLYMVELTDPTGGTTLFGIDQKSGYIRTMGFRTPRGWHLRTYDDFVELANPRWVQARHVTLYYDGRKSNEVFWTNTVVNASIDPALFTPPAE
;
A
#
# COMPACT_ATOMS: atom_id res chain seq x y z
N MET A 1 -19.70 84.84 -4.05
CA MET A 1 -19.88 84.52 -2.62
C MET A 1 -20.55 83.14 -2.56
N HIS A 2 -19.85 82.14 -2.01
CA HIS A 2 -20.26 80.76 -1.67
C HIS A 2 -20.67 79.82 -2.84
N LEU A 3 -19.81 78.88 -3.29
CA LEU A 3 -19.38 77.61 -2.67
C LEU A 3 -20.53 76.59 -2.56
N PHE A 4 -20.41 75.42 -3.21
CA PHE A 4 -20.60 74.08 -2.61
C PHE A 4 -20.38 72.98 -3.67
N TRP A 5 -19.18 72.40 -3.65
CA TRP A 5 -18.86 71.11 -4.26
C TRP A 5 -19.51 70.00 -3.42
N LYS A 6 -20.30 69.10 -4.02
CA LYS A 6 -20.73 67.85 -3.38
C LYS A 6 -20.04 66.68 -4.07
N THR A 7 -18.96 66.21 -3.46
CA THR A 7 -18.32 64.93 -3.74
C THR A 7 -19.24 63.81 -3.23
N ALA A 8 -19.78 63.00 -4.14
CA ALA A 8 -20.50 61.79 -3.78
C ALA A 8 -19.48 60.66 -3.57
N LEU A 9 -19.32 60.25 -2.31
CA LEU A 9 -18.50 59.09 -1.93
C LEU A 9 -19.33 57.82 -2.18
N LEU A 10 -19.00 57.07 -3.24
CA LEU A 10 -19.63 55.79 -3.53
C LEU A 10 -18.98 54.72 -2.63
N ALA A 11 -19.68 54.32 -1.56
CA ALA A 11 -19.25 53.22 -0.70
C ALA A 11 -19.50 51.88 -1.40
N LEU A 12 -18.42 51.21 -1.82
CA LEU A 12 -18.47 49.85 -2.36
C LEU A 12 -18.72 48.87 -1.19
N ILE A 13 -19.96 48.41 -1.02
CA ILE A 13 -20.28 47.31 -0.10
C ILE A 13 -19.81 46.02 -0.77
N VAL A 14 -18.66 45.49 -0.34
CA VAL A 14 -18.24 44.13 -0.66
C VAL A 14 -19.09 43.19 0.18
N VAL A 15 -20.03 42.50 -0.46
CA VAL A 15 -20.73 41.37 0.15
C VAL A 15 -19.74 40.22 0.25
N VAL A 16 -19.15 40.03 1.43
CA VAL A 16 -18.37 38.84 1.76
C VAL A 16 -19.37 37.70 1.93
N ALA A 17 -19.55 36.88 0.90
CA ALA A 17 -20.27 35.63 1.05
C ALA A 17 -19.53 34.76 2.07
N PRO A 18 -20.22 34.13 3.04
CA PRO A 18 -19.57 33.19 3.95
C PRO A 18 -19.04 32.03 3.10
N ALA A 19 -17.72 31.88 3.05
CA ALA A 19 -17.10 30.66 2.58
C ALA A 19 -17.66 29.54 3.46
N HIS A 20 -18.52 28.69 2.89
CA HIS A 20 -18.82 27.43 3.51
C HIS A 20 -17.49 26.70 3.57
N ALA A 21 -16.95 26.52 4.77
CA ALA A 21 -15.88 25.57 4.99
C ALA A 21 -16.43 24.24 4.49
N ALA A 22 -15.88 23.73 3.38
CA ALA A 22 -16.22 22.40 2.93
C ALA A 22 -15.94 21.45 4.11
N ASP A 23 -16.91 20.61 4.47
CA ASP A 23 -16.71 19.63 5.53
C ASP A 23 -15.43 18.84 5.22
N GLU A 24 -14.51 18.82 6.18
CA GLU A 24 -13.28 18.07 6.00
C GLU A 24 -13.59 16.57 5.82
N PRO A 25 -12.88 15.87 4.93
CA PRO A 25 -13.22 14.49 4.64
C PRO A 25 -12.95 13.61 5.87
N ASP A 26 -13.87 12.69 6.14
CA ASP A 26 -13.68 11.65 7.15
C ASP A 26 -12.80 10.50 6.62
N GLY A 27 -12.50 9.53 7.48
CA GLY A 27 -11.62 8.40 7.12
C GLY A 27 -12.16 7.59 5.94
N ALA A 28 -13.48 7.36 5.87
CA ALA A 28 -14.09 6.58 4.80
C ALA A 28 -14.00 7.31 3.45
N ALA A 29 -14.27 8.61 3.44
CA ALA A 29 -14.13 9.48 2.27
C ALA A 29 -12.68 9.51 1.76
N ILE A 30 -11.70 9.59 2.66
CA ILE A 30 -10.27 9.58 2.31
C ILE A 30 -9.85 8.25 1.68
N LEU A 31 -10.29 7.11 2.23
CA LEU A 31 -9.98 5.80 1.63
C LEU A 31 -10.69 5.59 0.29
N ALA A 32 -11.90 6.12 0.13
CA ALA A 32 -12.60 6.11 -1.16
C ALA A 32 -11.86 6.95 -2.22
N MET A 33 -11.36 8.14 -1.84
CA MET A 33 -10.48 8.96 -2.67
C MET A 33 -9.21 8.20 -3.06
N ALA A 34 -8.55 7.53 -2.11
CA ALA A 34 -7.34 6.76 -2.37
C ALA A 34 -7.60 5.59 -3.35
N ARG A 35 -8.72 4.89 -3.19
CA ARG A 35 -9.16 3.85 -4.13
C ARG A 35 -9.34 4.41 -5.53
N GLU A 36 -10.05 5.53 -5.67
CA GLU A 36 -10.28 6.15 -6.98
C GLU A 36 -8.96 6.59 -7.64
N ALA A 37 -8.08 7.24 -6.87
CA ALA A 37 -6.75 7.61 -7.33
C ALA A 37 -5.94 6.40 -7.81
N ALA A 38 -6.00 5.28 -7.07
CA ALA A 38 -5.26 4.06 -7.40
C ALA A 38 -5.73 3.34 -8.68
N GLY A 39 -6.90 3.70 -9.22
CA GLY A 39 -7.50 3.07 -10.40
C GLY A 39 -8.95 2.60 -10.22
N GLY A 40 -9.59 3.00 -9.12
CA GLY A 40 -11.02 2.78 -8.86
C GLY A 40 -11.38 1.29 -8.79
N ASP A 41 -12.48 0.93 -9.42
CA ASP A 41 -13.00 -0.45 -9.42
C ASP A 41 -12.06 -1.44 -10.10
N ALA A 42 -11.30 -1.02 -11.11
CA ALA A 42 -10.34 -1.90 -11.77
C ALA A 42 -9.20 -2.32 -10.83
N TRP A 43 -8.74 -1.38 -9.99
CA TRP A 43 -7.73 -1.64 -8.96
C TRP A 43 -8.28 -2.47 -7.80
N ALA A 44 -9.51 -2.18 -7.36
CA ALA A 44 -10.15 -2.89 -6.26
C ALA A 44 -10.50 -4.35 -6.60
N ASN A 45 -10.88 -4.62 -7.86
CA ASN A 45 -11.33 -5.93 -8.33
C ASN A 45 -10.28 -6.72 -9.15
N ALA A 46 -9.03 -6.26 -9.14
CA ALA A 46 -7.93 -6.94 -9.81
C ALA A 46 -7.84 -8.41 -9.36
N GLN A 47 -7.57 -9.29 -10.32
CA GLN A 47 -7.48 -10.74 -10.13
C GLN A 47 -6.04 -11.16 -9.88
N THR A 48 -5.12 -10.61 -10.66
CA THR A 48 -3.72 -10.98 -10.64
C THR A 48 -2.81 -9.76 -10.66
N LEU A 49 -1.65 -9.90 -10.05
CA LEU A 49 -0.57 -8.94 -10.12
C LEU A 49 0.75 -9.67 -10.30
N GLN A 50 1.52 -9.26 -11.30
CA GLN A 50 2.89 -9.72 -11.53
C GLN A 50 3.81 -8.51 -11.49
N LEU A 51 4.83 -8.57 -10.65
CA LEU A 51 5.85 -7.53 -10.52
C LEU A 51 7.23 -8.15 -10.73
N SER A 52 8.12 -7.43 -11.40
CA SER A 52 9.54 -7.77 -11.44
C SER A 52 10.42 -6.54 -11.34
N GLY A 53 11.61 -6.72 -10.79
CA GLY A 53 12.57 -5.68 -10.54
C GLY A 53 13.75 -6.18 -9.73
N HIS A 54 14.24 -5.37 -8.79
CA HIS A 54 15.35 -5.73 -7.90
C HIS A 54 15.04 -5.34 -6.45
N ALA A 55 15.79 -5.92 -5.51
CA ALA A 55 15.62 -5.63 -4.08
C ALA A 55 16.96 -5.54 -3.34
N VAL A 56 17.00 -4.72 -2.31
CA VAL A 56 18.15 -4.55 -1.42
C VAL A 56 17.73 -4.91 0.00
N PHE A 57 18.47 -5.81 0.64
CA PHE A 57 18.16 -6.29 2.00
C PHE A 57 19.22 -5.82 3.00
N TYR A 58 18.77 -5.35 4.15
CA TYR A 58 19.61 -4.80 5.20
C TYR A 58 19.65 -5.73 6.42
N GLY A 59 20.81 -5.78 7.08
CA GLY A 59 20.98 -6.53 8.32
C GLY A 59 20.45 -5.76 9.54
N ARG A 60 20.35 -6.44 10.69
CA ARG A 60 20.01 -5.79 11.97
C ARG A 60 21.11 -4.84 12.47
N ALA A 61 22.33 -4.99 11.96
CA ALA A 61 23.52 -4.23 12.31
C ALA A 61 24.31 -3.87 11.05
N GLY A 62 25.03 -2.75 11.11
CA GLY A 62 25.82 -2.21 9.99
C GLY A 62 25.02 -1.27 9.08
N HIS A 63 25.73 -0.49 8.25
CA HIS A 63 25.15 0.49 7.32
C HIS A 63 25.08 0.00 5.87
N LYS A 64 25.72 -1.13 5.56
CA LYS A 64 25.78 -1.69 4.20
C LYS A 64 24.62 -2.67 3.97
N PRO A 65 24.13 -2.79 2.72
CA PRO A 65 23.29 -3.91 2.34
C PRO A 65 23.92 -5.25 2.71
N ARG A 66 23.10 -6.15 3.24
CA ARG A 66 23.48 -7.55 3.51
C ARG A 66 23.47 -8.38 2.22
N SER A 67 22.49 -8.13 1.36
CA SER A 67 22.36 -8.79 0.06
C SER A 67 21.58 -7.91 -0.92
N VAL A 68 21.77 -8.18 -2.21
CA VAL A 68 21.04 -7.53 -3.30
C VAL A 68 20.48 -8.65 -4.19
N ALA A 69 19.17 -8.64 -4.41
CA ALA A 69 18.54 -9.47 -5.43
C ALA A 69 18.50 -8.67 -6.73
N SER A 70 19.31 -9.07 -7.72
CA SER A 70 19.28 -8.49 -9.08
C SER A 70 18.04 -8.92 -9.87
N ASP A 71 17.42 -10.04 -9.50
CA ASP A 71 16.13 -10.50 -10.03
C ASP A 71 15.19 -10.77 -8.85
N TYR A 72 14.22 -9.88 -8.68
CA TYR A 72 13.18 -9.96 -7.66
C TYR A 72 11.81 -9.97 -8.34
N ARG A 73 11.03 -11.03 -8.14
CA ARG A 73 9.71 -11.19 -8.76
C ARG A 73 8.65 -11.55 -7.75
N MET A 74 7.44 -11.07 -8.00
CA MET A 74 6.25 -11.42 -7.25
C MET A 74 5.11 -11.76 -8.20
N TRP A 75 4.45 -12.87 -7.95
CA TRP A 75 3.16 -13.22 -8.55
C TRP A 75 2.12 -13.27 -7.45
N ARG A 76 0.93 -12.75 -7.74
CA ARG A 76 -0.19 -12.77 -6.81
C ARG A 76 -1.49 -13.03 -7.53
N GLU A 77 -2.29 -13.93 -6.98
CA GLU A 77 -3.73 -14.02 -7.20
C GLU A 77 -4.42 -13.41 -5.98
N PHE A 78 -5.35 -12.48 -6.19
CA PHE A 78 -6.08 -11.83 -5.10
C PHE A 78 -7.34 -12.62 -4.73
N ASP A 79 -7.63 -12.75 -3.44
CA ASP A 79 -9.00 -13.05 -3.00
C ASP A 79 -9.83 -11.76 -3.03
N ARG A 80 -10.97 -11.85 -3.71
CA ARG A 80 -11.92 -10.76 -3.83
C ARG A 80 -12.77 -10.60 -2.57
N ASN A 81 -12.82 -11.59 -1.70
CA ASN A 81 -13.68 -11.64 -0.52
C ASN A 81 -12.92 -11.55 0.81
N ARG A 82 -11.67 -11.12 0.77
CA ARG A 82 -10.81 -10.96 1.95
C ARG A 82 -11.49 -10.18 3.07
N THR A 83 -11.52 -10.76 4.27
CA THR A 83 -12.05 -10.13 5.49
C THR A 83 -11.00 -9.92 6.59
N VAL A 84 -9.77 -10.45 6.43
CA VAL A 84 -8.72 -10.38 7.46
C VAL A 84 -7.51 -9.60 6.93
N ALA A 85 -7.07 -8.55 7.64
CA ALA A 85 -5.99 -7.67 7.19
C ALA A 85 -4.63 -8.37 7.14
N HIS A 86 -4.31 -9.20 8.13
CA HIS A 86 -2.95 -9.71 8.37
C HIS A 86 -2.79 -11.22 8.13
N GLY A 87 -3.73 -11.84 7.41
CA GLY A 87 -3.67 -13.25 7.00
C GLY A 87 -3.09 -13.46 5.60
N ALA A 88 -2.58 -14.66 5.36
CA ALA A 88 -2.36 -15.19 4.01
C ALA A 88 -3.70 -15.41 3.32
N ASP A 89 -3.76 -15.06 2.04
CA ASP A 89 -5.00 -14.96 1.32
C ASP A 89 -4.74 -14.78 -0.19
N GLY A 90 -5.60 -15.38 -1.01
CA GLY A 90 -5.33 -15.64 -2.43
C GLY A 90 -4.13 -16.57 -2.62
N LYS A 91 -3.31 -16.32 -3.63
CA LYS A 91 -2.03 -17.03 -3.84
C LYS A 91 -0.90 -16.04 -4.01
N VAL A 92 0.30 -16.39 -3.58
CA VAL A 92 1.47 -15.54 -3.77
C VAL A 92 2.72 -16.37 -3.95
N ARG A 93 3.62 -15.91 -4.82
CA ARG A 93 4.99 -16.39 -4.89
C ARG A 93 5.94 -15.21 -5.00
N ILE A 94 7.02 -15.26 -4.24
CA ILE A 94 8.11 -14.29 -4.28
C ILE A 94 9.41 -15.06 -4.49
N ILE A 95 10.21 -14.61 -5.44
CA ILE A 95 11.53 -15.15 -5.70
C ILE A 95 12.56 -14.01 -5.71
N ALA A 96 13.68 -14.24 -5.03
CA ALA A 96 14.80 -13.32 -4.97
C ALA A 96 16.08 -14.05 -5.39
N ARG A 97 16.74 -13.58 -6.45
CA ARG A 97 18.02 -14.11 -6.93
C ARG A 97 19.08 -13.03 -7.01
N SER A 98 20.31 -13.39 -6.67
CA SER A 98 21.52 -12.60 -6.87
C SER A 98 22.35 -13.29 -7.96
N ALA A 99 22.39 -12.71 -9.16
CA ALA A 99 22.87 -13.41 -10.36
C ALA A 99 22.18 -14.78 -10.49
N GLU A 100 22.96 -15.87 -10.50
CA GLU A 100 22.45 -17.24 -10.63
C GLU A 100 22.05 -17.87 -9.29
N SER A 101 22.38 -17.24 -8.15
CA SER A 101 22.12 -17.79 -6.82
C SER A 101 20.74 -17.41 -6.29
N LEU A 102 19.96 -18.40 -5.86
CA LEU A 102 18.72 -18.17 -5.13
C LEU A 102 19.04 -17.62 -3.73
N LEU A 103 18.52 -16.44 -3.41
CA LEU A 103 18.60 -15.87 -2.06
C LEU A 103 17.49 -16.42 -1.18
N PHE A 104 16.26 -16.42 -1.68
CA PHE A 104 15.12 -17.09 -1.07
C PHE A 104 13.99 -17.25 -2.07
N GLU A 105 13.12 -18.20 -1.77
CA GLU A 105 11.84 -18.37 -2.42
C GLU A 105 10.75 -18.63 -1.38
N VAL A 106 9.58 -18.02 -1.58
CA VAL A 106 8.41 -18.32 -0.77
C VAL A 106 7.19 -18.37 -1.65
N GLY A 107 6.37 -19.39 -1.47
CA GLY A 107 5.09 -19.55 -2.14
C GLY A 107 3.97 -19.86 -1.15
N TYR A 108 2.76 -19.48 -1.54
CA TYR A 108 1.50 -19.84 -0.90
C TYR A 108 0.47 -20.10 -2.00
N ASP A 109 -0.08 -21.29 -2.02
CA ASP A 109 -1.01 -21.76 -3.07
C ASP A 109 -2.50 -21.53 -2.74
N GLY A 110 -2.78 -20.90 -1.60
CA GLY A 110 -4.13 -20.74 -1.05
C GLY A 110 -4.40 -21.64 0.17
N GLU A 111 -3.53 -22.62 0.42
CA GLU A 111 -3.65 -23.54 1.55
C GLU A 111 -2.28 -23.76 2.24
N THR A 112 -1.27 -24.06 1.43
CA THR A 112 0.06 -24.47 1.87
C THR A 112 1.08 -23.38 1.58
N THR A 113 1.90 -23.06 2.59
CA THR A 113 3.09 -22.22 2.40
C THR A 113 4.31 -23.11 2.20
N TRP A 114 5.19 -22.73 1.29
CA TRP A 114 6.40 -23.47 0.97
C TRP A 114 7.56 -22.52 0.68
N THR A 115 8.77 -23.04 0.75
CA THR A 115 10.02 -22.33 0.42
C THR A 115 10.88 -23.21 -0.48
N GLU A 116 12.09 -22.76 -0.82
CA GLU A 116 13.09 -23.59 -1.49
C GLU A 116 13.45 -24.88 -0.72
N ARG A 117 13.07 -24.97 0.56
CA ARG A 117 13.30 -26.11 1.45
C ARG A 117 12.07 -27.04 1.59
N GLY A 118 11.02 -26.83 0.79
CA GLY A 118 9.77 -27.59 0.87
C GLY A 118 8.68 -26.91 1.67
N VAL A 119 7.67 -27.68 2.05
CA VAL A 119 6.47 -27.21 2.77
C VAL A 119 6.86 -26.65 4.15
N THR A 120 6.35 -25.46 4.45
CA THR A 120 6.55 -24.79 5.74
C THR A 120 5.43 -25.16 6.71
N PRO A 121 5.74 -25.60 7.94
CA PRO A 121 4.70 -25.89 8.94
C PRO A 121 3.77 -24.70 9.17
N LYS A 122 2.45 -24.95 9.31
CA LYS A 122 1.44 -23.90 9.39
C LYS A 122 1.74 -22.82 10.46
N ALA A 123 2.18 -23.23 11.65
CA ALA A 123 2.50 -22.27 12.71
C ALA A 123 3.65 -21.32 12.36
N GLU A 124 4.61 -21.77 11.55
CA GLU A 124 5.70 -20.94 11.04
C GLU A 124 5.23 -20.05 9.89
N ALA A 125 4.42 -20.61 8.99
CA ALA A 125 3.79 -19.89 7.88
C ALA A 125 2.90 -18.74 8.38
N ASP A 126 2.03 -18.99 9.36
CA ASP A 126 1.14 -17.98 9.93
C ASP A 126 1.94 -16.81 10.54
N LYS A 127 3.05 -17.11 11.25
CA LYS A 127 3.98 -16.09 11.77
C LYS A 127 4.64 -15.30 10.65
N PHE A 128 5.07 -15.97 9.57
CA PHE A 128 5.68 -15.30 8.42
C PHE A 128 4.68 -14.32 7.76
N TRP A 129 3.46 -14.77 7.50
CA TRP A 129 2.44 -13.97 6.80
C TRP A 129 1.87 -12.83 7.63
N ALA A 130 1.76 -13.00 8.95
CA ALA A 130 1.41 -11.91 9.88
C ALA A 130 2.38 -10.73 9.82
N ASN A 131 3.61 -10.93 9.31
CA ASN A 131 4.57 -9.85 9.11
C ASN A 131 4.48 -9.21 7.70
N ASN A 132 3.75 -9.78 6.75
CA ASN A 132 3.88 -9.42 5.33
C ASN A 132 2.60 -8.90 4.67
N PHE A 133 1.43 -9.09 5.29
CA PHE A 133 0.15 -8.64 4.72
C PHE A 133 -0.47 -7.48 5.50
N GLY A 134 -0.89 -6.46 4.75
CA GLY A 134 -1.57 -5.27 5.25
C GLY A 134 -2.03 -4.35 4.11
N PHE A 135 -1.24 -4.25 3.03
CA PHE A 135 -1.59 -3.39 1.89
C PHE A 135 -2.88 -3.82 1.16
N GLY A 136 -3.19 -5.12 1.13
CA GLY A 136 -4.34 -5.63 0.40
C GLY A 136 -5.67 -5.15 0.96
N ILE A 137 -5.74 -4.88 2.26
CA ILE A 137 -7.00 -4.71 2.99
C ILE A 137 -7.72 -3.40 2.64
N ILE A 138 -7.00 -2.36 2.22
CA ILE A 138 -7.61 -1.10 1.76
C ILE A 138 -8.54 -1.28 0.56
N ARG A 139 -8.38 -2.35 -0.25
CA ARG A 139 -9.33 -2.71 -1.32
C ARG A 139 -10.72 -3.08 -0.79
N GLN A 140 -10.80 -3.49 0.46
CA GLN A 140 -12.00 -3.96 1.14
C GLN A 140 -12.63 -2.89 2.03
N ALA A 141 -12.04 -1.68 2.09
CA ALA A 141 -12.39 -0.64 3.06
C ALA A 141 -13.87 -0.20 3.04
N ASN A 142 -14.56 -0.40 1.92
CA ASN A 142 -15.98 -0.05 1.78
C ASN A 142 -16.95 -1.22 2.02
N LYS A 143 -16.45 -2.39 2.44
CA LYS A 143 -17.28 -3.57 2.70
C LYS A 143 -17.85 -3.56 4.12
N PRO A 144 -18.97 -4.28 4.37
CA PRO A 144 -19.53 -4.40 5.71
C PRO A 144 -18.53 -4.89 6.75
N GLY A 145 -18.56 -4.28 7.94
CA GLY A 145 -17.70 -4.63 9.07
C GLY A 145 -16.34 -3.93 9.10
N PHE A 146 -15.92 -3.28 8.01
CA PHE A 146 -14.76 -2.40 8.02
C PHE A 146 -15.12 -1.02 8.57
N THR A 147 -14.20 -0.43 9.34
CA THR A 147 -14.34 0.96 9.82
C THR A 147 -13.07 1.76 9.53
N ALA A 148 -13.23 3.05 9.22
CA ALA A 148 -12.13 3.94 8.88
C ALA A 148 -12.18 5.18 9.78
N LEU A 149 -11.13 5.38 10.58
CA LEU A 149 -10.97 6.51 11.48
C LEU A 149 -9.89 7.44 10.94
N ARG A 150 -10.25 8.69 10.61
CA ARG A 150 -9.25 9.73 10.34
C ARG A 150 -8.56 10.10 11.65
N LEU A 151 -7.23 10.13 11.62
CA LEU A 151 -6.37 10.55 12.71
C LEU A 151 -5.77 11.93 12.40
N ALA A 152 -4.87 12.40 13.25
CA ALA A 152 -4.09 13.59 12.94
C ALA A 152 -3.31 13.38 11.64
N ASP A 153 -3.43 14.35 10.72
CA ASP A 153 -2.66 14.38 9.49
C ASP A 153 -1.16 14.41 9.78
N ASP A 154 -0.35 13.94 8.84
CA ASP A 154 1.10 13.84 8.98
C ASP A 154 1.81 14.26 7.68
N THR A 155 3.12 14.15 7.64
CA THR A 155 3.94 14.39 6.46
C THR A 155 4.93 13.24 6.23
N HIS A 156 5.19 12.91 4.97
CA HIS A 156 6.25 11.97 4.62
C HIS A 156 7.01 12.47 3.40
N ASP A 157 8.32 12.67 3.54
CA ASP A 157 9.21 13.17 2.47
C ASP A 157 8.66 14.43 1.78
N GLY A 158 8.09 15.34 2.58
CA GLY A 158 7.51 16.61 2.09
C GLY A 158 6.09 16.50 1.54
N HIS A 159 5.49 15.31 1.52
CA HIS A 159 4.10 15.11 1.13
C HIS A 159 3.17 15.23 2.34
N PRO A 160 2.21 16.17 2.35
CA PRO A 160 1.15 16.17 3.36
C PRO A 160 0.25 14.95 3.16
N LEU A 161 -0.04 14.26 4.26
CA LEU A 161 -0.79 13.02 4.27
C LEU A 161 -2.04 13.16 5.13
N TYR A 162 -3.17 12.69 4.61
CA TYR A 162 -4.26 12.25 5.46
C TYR A 162 -3.88 10.93 6.11
N MET A 163 -4.03 10.83 7.43
CA MET A 163 -3.77 9.60 8.17
C MET A 163 -5.08 8.92 8.52
N VAL A 164 -5.23 7.65 8.12
CA VAL A 164 -6.46 6.89 8.34
C VAL A 164 -6.13 5.51 8.89
N GLU A 165 -6.69 5.20 10.05
CA GLU A 165 -6.70 3.84 10.58
C GLU A 165 -7.89 3.07 9.99
N LEU A 166 -7.60 1.99 9.27
CA LEU A 166 -8.58 1.03 8.78
C LEU A 166 -8.61 -0.19 9.70
N THR A 167 -9.78 -0.47 10.27
CA THR A 167 -10.03 -1.64 11.11
C THR A 167 -10.84 -2.67 10.34
N ASP A 168 -10.37 -3.91 10.31
CA ASP A 168 -11.08 -5.04 9.71
C ASP A 168 -12.17 -5.61 10.64
N PRO A 169 -13.11 -6.44 10.13
CA PRO A 169 -14.18 -7.03 10.93
C PRO A 169 -13.71 -7.87 12.14
N THR A 170 -12.44 -8.28 12.17
CA THR A 170 -11.84 -9.05 13.27
C THR A 170 -11.09 -8.17 14.28
N GLY A 171 -11.04 -6.85 14.05
CA GLY A 171 -10.36 -5.87 14.88
C GLY A 171 -8.88 -5.63 14.52
N GLY A 172 -8.39 -6.20 13.42
CA GLY A 172 -7.05 -5.92 12.92
C GLY A 172 -6.95 -4.50 12.35
N THR A 173 -5.94 -3.73 12.75
CA THR A 173 -5.79 -2.33 12.35
C THR A 173 -4.60 -2.13 11.41
N THR A 174 -4.81 -1.32 10.38
CA THR A 174 -3.76 -0.85 9.46
C THR A 174 -3.84 0.66 9.32
N LEU A 175 -2.74 1.36 9.61
CA LEU A 175 -2.62 2.79 9.41
C LEU A 175 -2.17 3.08 7.98
N PHE A 176 -2.93 3.90 7.26
CA PHE A 176 -2.59 4.37 5.91
C PHE A 176 -2.32 5.87 5.91
N GLY A 177 -1.28 6.28 5.20
CA GLY A 177 -1.02 7.67 4.86
C GLY A 177 -1.30 7.93 3.39
N ILE A 178 -2.30 8.76 3.13
CA ILE A 178 -2.81 9.10 1.79
C ILE A 178 -2.36 10.50 1.43
N ASP A 179 -1.62 10.66 0.34
CA ASP A 179 -1.18 11.97 -0.16
C ASP A 179 -2.39 12.88 -0.40
N GLN A 180 -2.42 14.05 0.23
CA GLN A 180 -3.58 14.96 0.17
C GLN A 180 -3.81 15.54 -1.23
N LYS A 181 -2.80 15.56 -2.09
CA LYS A 181 -2.87 16.14 -3.43
C LYS A 181 -3.20 15.10 -4.50
N SER A 182 -2.54 13.95 -4.47
CA SER A 182 -2.70 12.91 -5.49
C SER A 182 -3.64 11.77 -5.08
N GLY A 183 -3.95 11.63 -3.80
CA GLY A 183 -4.65 10.47 -3.27
C GLY A 183 -3.81 9.19 -3.24
N TYR A 184 -2.51 9.25 -3.51
CA TYR A 184 -1.66 8.06 -3.53
C TYR A 184 -1.39 7.56 -2.12
N ILE A 185 -1.42 6.22 -1.96
CA ILE A 185 -1.04 5.58 -0.71
C ILE A 185 0.48 5.66 -0.59
N ARG A 186 0.98 6.54 0.27
CA ARG A 186 2.42 6.76 0.49
C ARG A 186 2.97 5.99 1.67
N THR A 187 2.15 5.72 2.67
CA THR A 187 2.58 4.91 3.81
C THR A 187 1.52 3.89 4.19
N MET A 188 1.98 2.77 4.74
CA MET A 188 1.13 1.79 5.40
C MET A 188 1.88 1.18 6.58
N GLY A 189 1.25 1.09 7.74
CA GLY A 189 1.87 0.43 8.90
C GLY A 189 0.89 -0.31 9.80
N PHE A 190 1.40 -1.32 10.49
CA PHE A 190 0.64 -2.14 11.43
C PHE A 190 1.59 -2.84 12.41
N ARG A 191 1.03 -3.27 13.55
CA ARG A 191 1.77 -4.04 14.56
C ARG A 191 2.01 -5.46 14.08
N THR A 192 3.24 -5.95 14.28
CA THR A 192 3.61 -7.35 14.00
C THR A 192 4.39 -7.93 15.19
N PRO A 193 4.57 -9.26 15.28
CA PRO A 193 5.47 -9.85 16.27
C PRO A 193 6.92 -9.34 16.21
N ARG A 194 7.33 -8.76 15.08
CA ARG A 194 8.66 -8.15 14.88
C ARG A 194 8.75 -6.68 15.26
N GLY A 195 7.66 -6.07 15.72
CA GLY A 195 7.55 -4.64 16.00
C GLY A 195 6.59 -3.92 15.06
N TRP A 196 6.64 -2.59 15.06
CA TRP A 196 5.89 -1.76 14.12
C TRP A 196 6.45 -1.92 12.72
N HIS A 197 5.67 -2.53 11.83
CA HIS A 197 6.01 -2.64 10.42
C HIS A 197 5.48 -1.40 9.71
N LEU A 198 6.38 -0.66 9.05
CA LEU A 198 6.04 0.46 8.19
C LEU A 198 6.53 0.17 6.77
N ARG A 199 5.67 0.45 5.78
CA ARG A 199 6.03 0.54 4.37
C ARG A 199 5.86 1.96 3.91
N THR A 200 6.83 2.44 3.14
CA THR A 200 6.72 3.68 2.39
C THR A 200 6.73 3.35 0.91
N TYR A 201 5.99 4.14 0.13
CA TYR A 201 5.76 3.95 -1.29
C TYR A 201 6.08 5.26 -2.01
N ASP A 202 6.93 5.14 -3.02
CA ASP A 202 7.34 6.26 -3.85
C ASP A 202 7.54 5.83 -5.31
N ASP A 203 7.92 6.79 -6.16
CA ASP A 203 8.20 6.60 -7.58
C ASP A 203 7.04 5.94 -8.33
N PHE A 204 5.87 6.59 -8.31
CA PHE A 204 4.65 6.03 -8.88
C PHE A 204 4.64 6.04 -10.42
N VAL A 205 4.04 5.01 -11.01
CA VAL A 205 3.69 4.94 -12.43
C VAL A 205 2.21 4.60 -12.59
N GLU A 206 1.59 5.16 -13.62
CA GLU A 206 0.20 4.86 -13.99
C GLU A 206 0.17 3.96 -15.21
N LEU A 207 -0.59 2.87 -15.12
CA LEU A 207 -0.94 2.02 -16.25
C LEU A 207 -2.33 2.46 -16.73
N ALA A 208 -2.54 2.49 -18.04
CA ALA A 208 -3.81 2.88 -18.62
C ALA A 208 -4.83 1.72 -18.69
N ASN A 209 -4.35 0.49 -18.92
CA ASN A 209 -5.20 -0.67 -19.19
C ASN A 209 -4.73 -1.91 -18.40
N PRO A 210 -5.36 -2.25 -17.26
CA PRO A 210 -6.35 -1.43 -16.54
C PRO A 210 -5.74 -0.15 -15.97
N ARG A 211 -6.59 0.83 -15.61
CA ARG A 211 -6.14 1.98 -14.82
C ARG A 211 -5.59 1.46 -13.48
N TRP A 212 -4.32 1.72 -13.23
CA TRP A 212 -3.63 1.23 -12.05
C TRP A 212 -2.45 2.12 -11.69
N VAL A 213 -2.41 2.60 -10.45
CA VAL A 213 -1.23 3.27 -9.89
C VAL A 213 -0.35 2.24 -9.19
N GLN A 214 0.90 2.14 -9.64
CA GLN A 214 1.90 1.27 -9.05
C GLN A 214 3.04 2.10 -8.44
N ALA A 215 3.33 1.92 -7.15
CA ALA A 215 4.57 2.39 -6.56
C ALA A 215 5.74 1.56 -7.12
N ARG A 216 6.76 2.20 -7.69
CA ARG A 216 7.96 1.50 -8.16
C ARG A 216 9.00 1.37 -7.08
N HIS A 217 9.01 2.22 -6.06
CA HIS A 217 9.91 2.08 -4.92
C HIS A 217 9.11 1.81 -3.64
N VAL A 218 9.47 0.72 -2.95
CA VAL A 218 8.88 0.34 -1.67
C VAL A 218 9.98 0.14 -0.65
N THR A 219 9.93 0.87 0.46
CA THR A 219 10.86 0.67 1.57
C THR A 219 10.12 0.10 2.77
N LEU A 220 10.67 -0.96 3.35
CA LEU A 220 10.16 -1.60 4.57
C LEU A 220 11.02 -1.23 5.77
N TYR A 221 10.34 -0.93 6.88
CA TYR A 221 10.94 -0.68 8.19
C TYR A 221 10.28 -1.55 9.24
N TYR A 222 11.07 -1.96 10.24
CA TYR A 222 10.58 -2.50 11.51
C TYR A 222 11.12 -1.65 12.65
N ASP A 223 10.24 -1.08 13.47
CA ASP A 223 10.59 -0.15 14.57
C ASP A 223 11.54 0.97 14.10
N GLY A 224 11.24 1.55 12.94
CA GLY A 224 12.04 2.61 12.31
C GLY A 224 13.37 2.14 11.69
N ARG A 225 13.72 0.85 11.79
CA ARG A 225 14.93 0.29 11.17
C ARG A 225 14.63 -0.20 9.77
N LYS A 226 15.33 0.33 8.78
CA LYS A 226 15.22 -0.09 7.38
C LYS A 226 15.57 -1.58 7.26
N SER A 227 14.67 -2.35 6.64
CA SER A 227 14.76 -3.80 6.46
C SER A 227 15.08 -4.16 5.01
N ASN A 228 14.32 -3.61 4.07
CA ASN A 228 14.55 -3.85 2.65
C ASN A 228 13.95 -2.74 1.80
N GLU A 229 14.51 -2.59 0.62
CA GLU A 229 13.99 -1.75 -0.45
C GLU A 229 13.67 -2.65 -1.65
N VAL A 230 12.57 -2.37 -2.33
CA VAL A 230 12.16 -3.07 -3.55
C VAL A 230 11.90 -2.03 -4.62
N PHE A 231 12.45 -2.28 -5.80
CA PHE A 231 12.39 -1.41 -6.96
C PHE A 231 11.76 -2.17 -8.12
N TRP A 232 10.48 -1.91 -8.39
CA TRP A 232 9.71 -2.54 -9.45
C TRP A 232 9.92 -1.81 -10.77
N THR A 233 10.30 -2.55 -11.80
CA THR A 233 10.52 -2.01 -13.15
C THR A 233 9.45 -2.46 -14.12
N ASN A 234 8.80 -3.60 -13.87
CA ASN A 234 7.71 -4.12 -14.68
C ASN A 234 6.50 -4.45 -13.82
N THR A 235 5.31 -4.21 -14.37
CA THR A 235 4.02 -4.43 -13.71
C THR A 235 3.02 -4.93 -14.71
N VAL A 236 2.40 -6.06 -14.40
CA VAL A 236 1.35 -6.68 -15.20
C VAL A 236 0.16 -6.98 -14.30
N VAL A 237 -1.01 -6.45 -14.68
CA VAL A 237 -2.26 -6.56 -13.91
C VAL A 237 -3.25 -7.38 -14.73
N ASN A 238 -3.96 -8.31 -14.08
CA ASN A 238 -5.00 -9.16 -14.69
C ASN A 238 -4.55 -10.05 -15.86
N ALA A 239 -3.23 -10.23 -16.07
CA ALA A 239 -2.74 -11.26 -16.98
C ALA A 239 -2.84 -12.65 -16.33
N SER A 240 -3.04 -13.68 -17.14
CA SER A 240 -2.99 -15.07 -16.69
C SER A 240 -1.64 -15.38 -16.05
N ILE A 241 -1.68 -16.12 -14.95
CA ILE A 241 -0.51 -16.67 -14.26
C ILE A 241 -0.59 -18.18 -14.43
N ASP A 242 0.52 -18.80 -14.83
CA ASP A 242 0.60 -20.26 -14.87
C ASP A 242 0.36 -20.83 -13.45
N PRO A 243 -0.68 -21.64 -13.23
CA PRO A 243 -0.97 -22.21 -11.91
C PRO A 243 0.19 -23.00 -11.32
N ALA A 244 1.04 -23.60 -12.17
CA ALA A 244 2.22 -24.34 -11.73
C ALA A 244 3.24 -23.44 -10.99
N LEU A 245 3.16 -22.11 -11.17
CA LEU A 245 3.98 -21.18 -10.40
C LEU A 245 3.69 -21.23 -8.91
N PHE A 246 2.50 -21.62 -8.47
CA PHE A 246 2.15 -21.67 -7.05
C PHE A 246 2.36 -23.04 -6.42
N THR A 247 2.64 -24.07 -7.22
CA THR A 247 2.82 -25.45 -6.73
C THR A 247 4.09 -25.56 -5.87
N PRO A 248 4.02 -26.22 -4.70
CA PRO A 248 5.21 -26.53 -3.92
C PRO A 248 6.26 -27.31 -4.73
N PRO A 249 7.56 -27.18 -4.43
CA PRO A 249 8.58 -28.04 -5.02
C PRO A 249 8.27 -29.51 -4.68
N ALA A 250 8.57 -30.41 -5.62
CA ALA A 250 8.50 -31.85 -5.35
C ALA A 250 9.47 -32.23 -4.22
N GLU A 251 9.04 -33.14 -3.34
CA GLU A 251 9.85 -33.68 -2.24
C GLU A 251 11.10 -34.43 -2.75
#